data_AF-A0A3P7IJM5-F1
#
_entry.id   AF-A0A3P7IJM5-F1
#
_cell.length_a   1.000
_cell.length_b   1.000
_cell.length_c   1.000
_cell.angle_alpha   90.00
_cell.angle_beta   90.00
_cell.angle_gamma   90.00
#
_symmetry.space_group_name_H-M   'P 1'
#
loop_
_entity.id
_entity.type
_entity.pdbx_description
1 polymer ?
#
loop_
_entity_poly.entity_id
_entity_poly.type
_entity_poly.pdbx_seq_one_letter_code
_entity_poly.pdbx_strand_id
1 'polypeptide(L)'
;MIKFTLHRYVGFGAYWLFSILILALSFKYYRPVFVIPNFTALVLGCFMNLLAFGKFILIFCLSNLGQEQPTMVKLTDIYSQKLSLFLLSLVISFIEPQDIQIPNASISSHVLDISLGNPAAGVTVLAYFEENNGWKLLGQIYLYIKIFHSSTTGSNGRVPWVTPNVTLQEGIYKLKFMIADYYSRLNIKTFYPYAEVRFRMMKYVLYRSLYNLFNLQIVFNVTDAQQHYHVPLTLSPYGYSTYRGS
;
A
#
# COMPACT_ATOMS: atom_id res chain seq x y z
N MET A 1 -34.40 -45.27 -2.22
CA MET A 1 -33.04 -45.83 -2.43
C MET A 1 -32.29 -44.95 -3.43
N ILE A 2 -31.39 -44.08 -2.96
CA ILE A 2 -30.51 -43.29 -3.85
C ILE A 2 -29.22 -44.10 -4.02
N LYS A 3 -28.93 -44.55 -5.26
CA LYS A 3 -27.65 -45.20 -5.60
C LYS A 3 -26.52 -44.16 -5.46
N PHE A 4 -25.80 -44.18 -4.35
CA PHE A 4 -24.55 -43.43 -4.21
C PHE A 4 -23.47 -44.08 -5.08
N THR A 5 -23.09 -43.43 -6.18
CA THR A 5 -21.95 -43.84 -7.01
C THR A 5 -20.64 -43.43 -6.32
N LEU A 6 -20.13 -44.35 -5.49
CA LEU A 6 -18.86 -44.24 -4.76
C LEU A 6 -17.64 -43.89 -5.65
N HIS A 7 -17.73 -44.19 -6.96
CA HIS A 7 -16.65 -43.96 -7.93
C HIS A 7 -16.24 -42.49 -8.12
N ARG A 8 -17.13 -41.51 -7.88
CA ARG A 8 -16.77 -40.08 -7.97
C ARG A 8 -15.91 -39.60 -6.80
N TYR A 9 -15.94 -40.30 -5.65
CA TYR A 9 -15.23 -39.90 -4.43
C TYR A 9 -13.80 -40.47 -4.34
N VAL A 10 -13.57 -41.66 -4.89
CA VAL A 10 -12.22 -42.28 -4.92
C VAL A 10 -11.24 -41.43 -5.74
N GLY A 11 -11.72 -40.76 -6.79
CA GLY A 11 -10.92 -39.78 -7.53
C GLY A 11 -10.50 -38.58 -6.67
N PHE A 12 -11.41 -38.05 -5.84
CA PHE A 12 -11.16 -36.88 -4.98
C PHE A 12 -10.14 -37.16 -3.86
N GLY A 13 -10.16 -38.36 -3.27
CA GLY A 13 -9.19 -38.76 -2.24
C GLY A 13 -7.76 -38.96 -2.76
N ALA A 14 -7.60 -39.38 -4.02
CA ALA A 14 -6.29 -39.53 -4.66
C ALA A 14 -5.62 -38.17 -4.93
N TYR A 15 -6.39 -37.14 -5.29
CA TYR A 15 -5.88 -35.77 -5.41
C TYR A 15 -5.35 -35.23 -4.06
N TRP A 16 -5.92 -35.68 -2.94
CA TRP A 16 -5.51 -35.29 -1.59
C TRP A 16 -4.07 -35.73 -1.26
N LEU A 17 -3.75 -37.01 -1.48
CA LEU A 17 -2.41 -37.54 -1.28
C LEU A 17 -1.40 -36.92 -2.26
N PHE A 18 -1.82 -36.69 -3.50
CA PHE A 18 -0.98 -36.10 -4.54
C PHE A 18 -0.63 -34.63 -4.25
N SER A 19 -1.60 -33.82 -3.81
CA SER A 19 -1.39 -32.42 -3.45
C SER A 19 -0.54 -32.24 -2.19
N ILE A 20 -0.71 -33.11 -1.18
CA ILE A 20 0.14 -33.11 0.03
C ILE A 20 1.58 -33.54 -0.30
N LEU A 21 1.75 -34.53 -1.17
CA LEU A 21 3.07 -34.97 -1.63
C LEU A 21 3.80 -33.86 -2.41
N ILE A 22 3.11 -33.15 -3.31
CA ILE A 22 3.68 -32.00 -4.04
C ILE A 22 4.09 -30.89 -3.07
N LEU A 23 3.29 -30.61 -2.04
CA LEU A 23 3.63 -29.62 -1.02
C LEU A 23 4.90 -30.01 -0.25
N ALA A 24 4.96 -31.25 0.26
CA ALA A 24 6.11 -31.76 0.98
C ALA A 24 7.39 -31.73 0.12
N LEU A 25 7.27 -32.06 -1.17
CA LEU A 25 8.38 -31.98 -2.13
C LEU A 25 8.76 -30.53 -2.45
N SER A 26 7.80 -29.60 -2.51
CA SER A 26 8.06 -28.19 -2.79
C SER A 26 8.88 -27.51 -1.67
N PHE A 27 8.60 -27.83 -0.40
CA PHE A 27 9.38 -27.36 0.75
C PHE A 27 10.77 -27.99 0.82
N LYS A 28 10.93 -29.24 0.34
CA LYS A 28 12.20 -29.96 0.38
C LYS A 28 13.14 -29.60 -0.78
N TYR A 29 12.61 -29.22 -1.95
CA TYR A 29 13.40 -29.13 -3.19
C TYR A 29 13.35 -27.78 -3.94
N TYR A 30 12.45 -26.83 -3.63
CA TYR A 30 12.33 -25.58 -4.38
C TYR A 30 12.61 -24.30 -3.57
N ARG A 31 13.40 -23.38 -4.16
CA ARG A 31 13.64 -22.02 -3.65
C ARG A 31 12.40 -21.11 -3.80
N PRO A 32 12.21 -20.08 -2.96
CA PRO A 32 10.91 -19.45 -2.67
C PRO A 32 10.22 -18.68 -3.81
N VAL A 33 10.86 -18.50 -4.97
CA VAL A 33 10.34 -17.62 -6.05
C VAL A 33 9.24 -18.30 -6.90
N PHE A 34 9.19 -19.64 -6.94
CA PHE A 34 8.18 -20.40 -7.71
C PHE A 34 7.07 -21.04 -6.83
N VAL A 35 7.08 -20.78 -5.51
CA VAL A 35 6.19 -21.45 -4.55
C VAL A 35 4.79 -20.81 -4.52
N ILE A 36 4.67 -19.54 -4.93
CA ILE A 36 3.45 -18.75 -4.74
C ILE A 36 2.23 -19.30 -5.53
N PRO A 37 2.32 -19.59 -6.84
CA PRO A 37 1.17 -20.10 -7.59
C PRO A 37 0.69 -21.47 -7.07
N ASN A 38 1.64 -22.34 -6.70
CA ASN A 38 1.36 -23.68 -6.18
C ASN A 38 0.77 -23.64 -4.78
N PHE A 39 1.20 -22.71 -3.92
CA PHE A 39 0.65 -22.55 -2.58
C PHE A 39 -0.78 -21.99 -2.63
N THR A 40 -1.05 -20.98 -3.46
CA THR A 40 -2.42 -20.46 -3.64
C THR A 40 -3.38 -21.51 -4.18
N ALA A 41 -2.95 -22.30 -5.18
CA ALA A 41 -3.77 -23.38 -5.75
C ALA A 41 -4.04 -24.48 -4.73
N LEU A 42 -3.06 -24.82 -3.88
CA LEU A 42 -3.23 -25.79 -2.80
C LEU A 42 -4.24 -25.30 -1.75
N VAL A 43 -4.11 -24.04 -1.30
CA VAL A 43 -5.01 -23.45 -0.30
C VAL A 43 -6.45 -23.43 -0.83
N LEU A 44 -6.65 -22.99 -2.08
CA LEU A 44 -7.96 -23.07 -2.75
C LEU A 44 -8.48 -24.51 -2.84
N GLY A 45 -7.61 -25.47 -3.17
CA GLY A 45 -7.96 -26.90 -3.23
C GLY A 45 -8.44 -27.44 -1.88
N CYS A 46 -7.73 -27.12 -0.78
CA CYS A 46 -8.14 -27.48 0.58
C CYS A 46 -9.51 -26.88 0.95
N PHE A 47 -9.77 -25.62 0.60
CA PHE A 47 -11.07 -24.98 0.85
C PHE A 47 -12.20 -25.64 0.07
N MET A 48 -12.00 -25.91 -1.23
CA MET A 48 -12.99 -26.59 -2.07
C MET A 48 -13.32 -27.99 -1.53
N ASN A 49 -12.31 -28.71 -1.03
CA ASN A 49 -12.48 -30.03 -0.43
C ASN A 49 -13.28 -29.97 0.88
N LEU A 50 -13.01 -28.99 1.76
CA LEU A 50 -13.74 -28.81 3.01
C LEU A 50 -15.22 -28.49 2.77
N LEU A 51 -15.50 -27.63 1.78
CA LEU A 51 -16.86 -27.31 1.33
C LEU A 51 -17.60 -28.55 0.80
N ALA A 52 -16.95 -29.32 -0.07
CA ALA A 52 -17.54 -30.52 -0.66
C ALA A 52 -17.82 -31.61 0.40
N PHE A 53 -16.89 -31.82 1.32
CA PHE A 53 -17.04 -32.79 2.40
C PHE A 53 -18.13 -32.39 3.40
N GLY A 54 -18.17 -31.11 3.80
CA GLY A 54 -19.23 -30.60 4.66
C GLY A 54 -20.63 -30.70 4.02
N LYS A 55 -20.74 -30.38 2.73
CA LYS A 55 -22.00 -30.53 1.98
C LYS A 55 -22.45 -31.99 1.92
N PHE A 56 -21.51 -32.93 1.77
CA PHE A 56 -21.79 -34.36 1.78
C PHE A 56 -22.33 -34.85 3.14
N ILE A 57 -21.68 -34.49 4.24
CA ILE A 57 -22.15 -34.85 5.59
C ILE A 57 -23.55 -34.29 5.82
N LEU A 58 -23.78 -33.04 5.44
CA LEU A 58 -25.09 -32.40 5.60
C LEU A 58 -26.18 -33.12 4.81
N ILE A 59 -25.93 -33.47 3.55
CA ILE A 59 -26.86 -34.25 2.72
C ILE A 59 -27.13 -35.62 3.36
N PHE A 60 -26.09 -36.30 3.82
CA PHE A 60 -26.22 -37.60 4.48
C PHE A 60 -27.10 -37.52 5.74
N CYS A 61 -26.83 -36.56 6.63
CA CYS A 61 -27.61 -36.33 7.85
C CYS A 61 -29.07 -35.97 7.53
N LEU A 62 -29.31 -35.05 6.60
CA LEU A 62 -30.67 -34.64 6.22
C LEU A 62 -31.46 -35.79 5.58
N SER A 63 -30.78 -36.64 4.80
CA SER A 63 -31.41 -37.82 4.20
C SER A 63 -31.83 -38.86 5.26
N ASN A 64 -31.03 -39.05 6.30
CA ASN A 64 -31.36 -39.94 7.42
C ASN A 64 -32.48 -39.38 8.31
N LEU A 65 -32.63 -38.05 8.34
CA LEU A 65 -33.74 -37.37 9.03
C LEU A 65 -35.04 -37.32 8.20
N GLY A 66 -35.07 -37.94 7.02
CA GLY A 66 -36.26 -38.01 6.17
C GLY A 66 -36.67 -36.68 5.54
N GLN A 67 -35.75 -35.72 5.41
CA GLN A 67 -36.06 -34.42 4.81
C GLN A 67 -36.32 -34.54 3.31
N GLU A 68 -37.26 -33.75 2.80
CA GLU A 68 -37.59 -33.72 1.38
C GLU A 68 -36.47 -33.09 0.54
N GLN A 69 -36.31 -33.56 -0.71
CA GLN A 69 -35.35 -33.07 -1.68
C GLN A 69 -35.25 -31.53 -1.78
N PRO A 70 -36.35 -30.76 -1.96
CA PRO A 70 -36.27 -29.29 -2.07
C PRO A 70 -35.73 -28.62 -0.80
N THR A 71 -36.09 -29.13 0.38
CA THR A 71 -35.61 -28.63 1.68
C THR A 71 -34.12 -28.91 1.86
N MET A 72 -33.67 -30.10 1.46
CA MET A 72 -32.25 -30.47 1.50
C MET A 72 -31.38 -29.58 0.62
N VAL A 73 -31.81 -29.30 -0.62
CA VAL A 73 -31.09 -28.40 -1.53
C VAL A 73 -30.93 -27.02 -0.89
N LYS A 74 -32.03 -26.42 -0.42
CA LYS A 74 -32.02 -25.09 0.23
C LYS A 74 -31.10 -25.02 1.43
N LEU A 75 -31.12 -26.01 2.32
CA LEU A 75 -30.26 -26.06 3.51
C LEU A 75 -28.79 -26.22 3.13
N THR A 76 -28.49 -27.03 2.12
CA THR A 76 -27.11 -27.23 1.66
C THR A 76 -26.52 -26.00 0.98
N ASP A 77 -27.34 -25.20 0.29
CA ASP A 77 -26.90 -23.94 -0.31
C ASP A 77 -26.65 -22.86 0.75
N ILE A 78 -27.52 -22.77 1.78
CA ILE A 78 -27.30 -21.89 2.94
C ILE A 78 -26.01 -22.27 3.66
N TYR A 79 -25.75 -23.57 3.86
CA TYR A 79 -24.50 -24.04 4.45
C TYR A 79 -23.28 -23.61 3.62
N SER A 80 -23.30 -23.82 2.31
CA SER A 80 -22.20 -23.43 1.41
C SER A 80 -21.94 -21.93 1.45
N GLN A 81 -22.98 -21.08 1.47
CA GLN A 81 -22.84 -19.63 1.58
C GLN A 81 -22.24 -19.20 2.93
N LYS A 82 -22.75 -19.73 4.04
CA LYS A 82 -22.25 -19.37 5.37
C LYS A 82 -20.80 -19.83 5.58
N LEU A 83 -20.46 -21.04 5.12
CA LEU A 83 -19.10 -21.56 5.22
C LEU A 83 -18.13 -20.76 4.33
N SER A 84 -18.51 -20.40 3.11
CA SER A 84 -17.66 -19.57 2.24
C SER A 84 -17.44 -18.16 2.82
N LEU A 85 -18.46 -17.53 3.41
CA LEU A 85 -18.30 -16.25 4.11
C LEU A 85 -17.38 -16.36 5.34
N PHE A 86 -17.52 -17.42 6.13
CA PHE A 86 -16.64 -17.69 7.27
C PHE A 86 -15.18 -17.86 6.83
N LEU A 87 -14.93 -18.68 5.82
CA LEU A 87 -13.58 -18.91 5.30
C LEU A 87 -12.98 -17.64 4.69
N LEU A 88 -13.80 -16.81 4.02
CA LEU A 88 -13.36 -15.51 3.52
C LEU A 88 -12.95 -14.57 4.67
N SER A 89 -13.74 -14.51 5.74
CA SER A 89 -13.40 -13.69 6.92
C SER A 89 -12.12 -14.18 7.60
N LEU A 90 -11.90 -15.49 7.64
CA LEU A 90 -10.68 -16.10 8.17
C LEU A 90 -9.47 -15.75 7.30
N VAL A 91 -9.59 -15.83 5.96
CA VAL A 91 -8.52 -15.41 5.04
C VAL A 91 -8.18 -13.93 5.24
N ILE A 92 -9.19 -13.06 5.34
CA ILE A 92 -8.99 -11.62 5.58
C ILE A 92 -8.28 -11.40 6.92
N SER A 93 -8.57 -12.19 7.96
CA SER A 93 -7.90 -12.08 9.26
C SER A 93 -6.41 -12.47 9.25
N PHE A 94 -5.98 -13.27 8.26
CA PHE A 94 -4.57 -13.61 8.04
C PHE A 94 -3.85 -12.65 7.09
N ILE A 95 -4.56 -11.71 6.48
CA ILE A 95 -3.93 -10.58 5.81
C ILE A 95 -3.47 -9.63 6.92
N GLU A 96 -2.28 -9.89 7.46
CA GLU A 96 -1.59 -8.87 8.23
C GLU A 96 -1.48 -7.63 7.33
N PRO A 97 -1.94 -6.44 7.77
CA PRO A 97 -1.50 -5.23 7.12
C PRO A 97 0.01 -5.27 7.21
N GLN A 98 0.69 -5.30 6.06
CA GLN A 98 2.14 -5.18 6.10
C GLN A 98 2.43 -3.89 6.84
N ASP A 99 3.08 -4.00 8.00
CA ASP A 99 3.66 -2.86 8.67
C ASP A 99 4.44 -2.11 7.61
N ILE A 100 4.07 -0.85 7.38
CA ILE A 100 4.78 0.02 6.46
C ILE A 100 6.19 0.10 7.04
N GLN A 101 7.12 -0.70 6.52
CA GLN A 101 8.51 -0.60 6.89
C GLN A 101 8.94 0.80 6.46
N ILE A 102 9.09 1.68 7.44
CA ILE A 102 9.56 3.04 7.22
C ILE A 102 10.92 2.90 6.56
N PRO A 103 11.08 3.27 5.28
CA PRO A 103 12.40 3.28 4.68
C PRO A 103 13.26 4.25 5.49
N ASN A 104 14.47 3.83 5.89
CA ASN A 104 15.42 4.69 6.63
C ASN A 104 15.63 6.04 5.92
N ALA A 105 15.49 6.03 4.59
CA ALA A 105 15.43 7.21 3.75
C ALA A 105 13.98 7.67 3.54
N SER A 106 13.63 8.84 4.06
CA SER A 106 12.32 9.44 3.83
C SER A 106 12.40 10.96 3.75
N ILE A 107 11.48 11.57 3.01
CA ILE A 107 11.31 13.03 2.96
C ILE A 107 10.13 13.39 3.88
N SER A 108 10.39 14.21 4.88
CA SER A 108 9.38 14.81 5.74
C SER A 108 9.30 16.32 5.53
N SER A 109 8.18 16.91 5.92
CA SER A 109 7.99 18.35 5.85
C SER A 109 7.19 18.87 7.05
N HIS A 110 7.28 20.17 7.26
CA HIS A 110 6.55 20.90 8.29
C HIS A 110 6.23 22.28 7.74
N VAL A 111 4.98 22.69 7.83
CA VAL A 111 4.53 24.01 7.39
C VAL A 111 4.13 24.82 8.62
N LEU A 112 4.76 25.97 8.79
CA LEU A 112 4.49 26.92 9.87
C LEU A 112 3.97 28.22 9.27
N ASP A 113 2.78 28.64 9.69
CA ASP A 113 2.23 29.95 9.34
C ASP A 113 2.73 30.98 10.38
N ILE A 114 3.73 31.76 9.99
CA ILE A 114 4.33 32.78 10.85
C ILE A 114 3.47 34.04 10.97
N SER A 115 2.48 34.23 10.09
CA SER A 115 1.56 35.36 10.19
C SER A 115 0.52 35.15 11.29
N LEU A 116 0.13 33.91 11.51
CA LEU A 116 -0.78 33.49 12.59
C LEU A 116 -0.05 32.92 13.81
N GLY A 117 1.25 32.65 13.70
CA GLY A 117 2.06 32.03 14.76
C GLY A 117 1.72 30.55 15.02
N ASN A 118 1.09 29.88 14.06
CA ASN A 118 0.53 28.53 14.25
C ASN A 118 1.05 27.54 13.19
N PRO A 119 1.09 26.23 13.50
CA PRO A 119 1.31 25.21 12.48
C PRO A 119 0.21 25.26 11.42
N ALA A 120 0.60 25.25 10.14
CA ALA A 120 -0.34 25.32 9.03
C ALA A 120 -0.91 23.93 8.74
N ALA A 121 -2.04 23.62 9.35
CA ALA A 121 -2.75 22.35 9.14
C ALA A 121 -3.53 22.34 7.80
N GLY A 122 -3.64 21.17 7.18
CA GLY A 122 -4.42 21.02 5.94
C GLY A 122 -3.70 21.49 4.67
N VAL A 123 -2.40 21.78 4.71
CA VAL A 123 -1.61 22.17 3.53
C VAL A 123 -1.30 20.93 2.71
N THR A 124 -1.73 20.93 1.46
CA THR A 124 -1.45 19.86 0.49
C THR A 124 -0.01 19.98 -0.01
N VAL A 125 0.75 18.89 0.10
CA VAL A 125 2.14 18.76 -0.33
C VAL A 125 2.26 17.64 -1.35
N LEU A 126 2.78 17.98 -2.53
CA LEU A 126 3.05 17.04 -3.62
C LEU A 126 4.56 16.84 -3.76
N ALA A 127 5.01 15.61 -3.92
CA ALA A 127 6.41 15.29 -4.19
C ALA A 127 6.61 14.82 -5.63
N TYR A 128 7.68 15.28 -6.27
CA TYR A 128 8.07 14.87 -7.61
C TYR A 128 9.54 14.48 -7.65
N PHE A 129 9.88 13.58 -8.58
CA PHE A 129 11.24 13.23 -8.98
C PHE A 129 11.46 13.60 -10.45
N GLU A 130 12.64 14.09 -10.78
CA GLU A 130 13.00 14.42 -12.15
C GLU A 130 13.39 13.16 -12.93
N GLU A 131 12.62 12.84 -13.98
CA GLU A 131 12.89 11.73 -14.91
C GLU A 131 12.77 12.23 -16.35
N ASN A 132 13.74 11.93 -17.22
CA ASN A 132 13.70 12.25 -18.67
C ASN A 132 13.32 13.71 -19.00
N ASN A 133 13.90 14.69 -18.29
CA ASN A 133 13.57 16.12 -18.38
C ASN A 133 12.11 16.48 -18.02
N GLY A 134 11.41 15.59 -17.33
CA GLY A 134 10.05 15.76 -16.83
C GLY A 134 9.95 15.53 -15.32
N TRP A 135 8.77 15.81 -14.77
CA TRP A 135 8.48 15.60 -13.35
C TRP A 135 7.53 14.42 -13.18
N LYS A 136 7.99 13.37 -12.52
CA LYS A 136 7.17 12.24 -12.11
C LYS A 136 6.66 12.47 -10.70
N LEU A 137 5.34 12.43 -10.53
CA LEU A 137 4.71 12.50 -9.20
C LEU A 137 5.06 11.24 -8.40
N LEU A 138 5.57 11.42 -7.20
CA LEU A 138 5.91 10.35 -6.24
C LEU A 138 4.72 10.08 -5.30
N GLY A 139 4.64 8.85 -4.76
CA GLY A 139 3.59 8.47 -3.80
C GLY A 139 2.30 7.94 -4.44
N GLN A 140 2.36 7.42 -5.68
CA GLN A 140 1.23 6.70 -6.28
C GLN A 140 1.01 5.37 -5.55
N ILE A 141 -0.07 5.26 -4.79
CA ILE A 141 -0.59 3.97 -4.31
C ILE A 141 -1.82 3.62 -5.16
N TYR A 142 -1.72 2.52 -5.91
CA TYR A 142 -2.88 1.93 -6.58
C TYR A 142 -3.74 1.21 -5.55
N LEU A 143 -4.71 1.89 -4.97
CA LEU A 143 -5.82 1.25 -4.26
C LEU A 143 -7.14 1.62 -4.95
N TYR A 144 -7.90 0.60 -5.33
CA TYR A 144 -9.30 0.64 -5.80
C TYR A 144 -9.94 2.04 -5.92
N ILE A 145 -9.89 2.60 -7.13
CA ILE A 145 -10.77 3.66 -7.64
C ILE A 145 -10.74 4.99 -6.86
N LYS A 146 -9.67 5.30 -6.11
CA LYS A 146 -9.50 6.67 -5.59
C LYS A 146 -8.03 7.03 -5.47
N ILE A 147 -7.58 7.95 -6.33
CA ILE A 147 -6.21 8.40 -6.30
C ILE A 147 -6.05 9.47 -5.21
N PHE A 148 -5.51 9.08 -4.05
CA PHE A 148 -5.10 10.00 -3.02
C PHE A 148 -3.72 10.55 -3.38
N HIS A 149 -3.73 11.74 -3.99
CA HIS A 149 -2.59 12.30 -4.72
C HIS A 149 -1.63 13.16 -3.89
N SER A 150 -1.81 13.27 -2.58
CA SER A 150 -1.12 14.29 -1.82
C SER A 150 -1.03 13.98 -0.33
N SER A 151 0.15 14.20 0.25
CA SER A 151 0.27 14.27 1.69
C SER A 151 -0.26 15.62 2.18
N THR A 152 -1.08 15.61 3.23
CA THR A 152 -1.63 16.83 3.81
C THR A 152 -1.07 17.02 5.21
N THR A 153 -0.67 18.24 5.58
CA THR A 153 -0.16 18.52 6.92
C THR A 153 -1.21 18.23 7.99
N GLY A 154 -0.80 17.55 9.05
CA GLY A 154 -1.66 17.28 10.21
C GLY A 154 -1.93 18.53 11.05
N SER A 155 -2.58 18.35 12.20
CA SER A 155 -2.88 19.44 13.16
C SER A 155 -1.62 20.14 13.69
N ASN A 156 -0.50 19.44 13.72
CA ASN A 156 0.81 19.98 14.09
C ASN A 156 1.58 20.58 12.89
N GLY A 157 0.94 20.77 11.73
CA GLY A 157 1.54 21.31 10.52
C GLY A 157 2.54 20.36 9.83
N ARG A 158 2.73 19.13 10.32
CA ARG A 158 3.75 18.20 9.81
C ARG A 158 3.16 17.22 8.81
N VAL A 159 4.02 16.82 7.88
CA VAL A 159 3.86 15.64 7.04
C VAL A 159 5.06 14.74 7.34
N PRO A 160 4.87 13.64 8.09
CA PRO A 160 5.98 12.76 8.44
C PRO A 160 6.58 12.11 7.19
N TRP A 161 5.76 11.81 6.18
CA TRP A 161 6.20 11.18 4.94
C TRP A 161 5.50 11.80 3.74
N VAL A 162 6.28 12.50 2.90
CA VAL A 162 5.78 13.06 1.63
C VAL A 162 5.89 12.03 0.49
N THR A 163 6.68 10.97 0.70
CA THR A 163 6.91 9.89 -0.27
C THR A 163 6.75 8.49 0.37
N PRO A 164 5.56 8.14 0.89
CA PRO A 164 5.37 6.81 1.49
C PRO A 164 5.63 5.72 0.44
N ASN A 165 6.33 4.65 0.84
CA ASN A 165 6.61 3.47 0.02
C ASN A 165 7.42 3.73 -1.27
N VAL A 166 8.17 4.84 -1.34
CA VAL A 166 9.09 5.12 -2.45
C VAL A 166 10.52 4.94 -1.98
N THR A 167 11.29 4.08 -2.67
CA THR A 167 12.73 4.03 -2.49
C THR A 167 13.35 5.29 -3.10
N LEU A 168 13.95 6.12 -2.24
CA LEU A 168 14.61 7.34 -2.69
C LEU A 168 15.87 7.02 -3.51
N GLN A 169 15.97 7.65 -4.68
CA GLN A 169 17.11 7.57 -5.59
C GLN A 169 17.88 8.89 -5.62
N GLU A 170 19.11 8.87 -6.11
CA GLU A 170 19.87 10.08 -6.43
C GLU A 170 19.22 10.82 -7.60
N GLY A 171 19.14 12.15 -7.49
CA GLY A 171 18.55 13.02 -8.50
C GLY A 171 17.91 14.26 -7.91
N ILE A 172 17.12 14.97 -8.71
CA ILE A 172 16.45 16.20 -8.30
C ILE A 172 15.00 15.89 -7.92
N TYR A 173 14.62 16.36 -6.74
CA TYR A 173 13.29 16.27 -6.18
C TYR A 173 12.65 17.65 -6.12
N LYS A 174 11.32 17.66 -6.14
CA LYS A 174 10.53 18.87 -6.00
C LYS A 174 9.36 18.64 -5.06
N LEU A 175 9.24 19.46 -4.03
CA LEU A 175 8.04 19.57 -3.23
C LEU A 175 7.21 20.77 -3.69
N LYS A 176 5.91 20.57 -3.89
CA LYS A 176 4.96 21.63 -4.22
C LYS A 176 3.93 21.75 -3.11
N PHE A 177 3.93 22.91 -2.45
CA PHE A 177 3.04 23.27 -1.35
C PHE A 177 1.89 24.12 -1.87
N MET A 178 0.64 23.67 -1.68
CA MET A 178 -0.55 24.38 -2.14
C MET A 178 -0.94 25.48 -1.15
N ILE A 179 -0.39 26.68 -1.34
CA ILE A 179 -0.53 27.81 -0.42
C ILE A 179 -1.89 28.51 -0.59
N ALA A 180 -2.36 28.70 -1.82
CA ALA A 180 -3.66 29.35 -2.06
C ALA A 180 -4.81 28.58 -1.42
N ASP A 181 -4.82 27.25 -1.53
CA ASP A 181 -5.88 26.43 -0.94
C ASP A 181 -5.94 26.56 0.58
N TYR A 182 -4.77 26.71 1.22
CA TYR A 182 -4.67 26.94 2.66
C TYR A 182 -5.23 28.30 3.06
N TYR A 183 -4.75 29.39 2.45
CA TYR A 183 -5.21 30.73 2.82
C TYR A 183 -6.64 31.05 2.37
N SER A 184 -7.12 30.44 1.28
CA SER A 184 -8.51 30.56 0.83
C SER A 184 -9.50 30.06 1.89
N ARG A 185 -9.19 28.93 2.55
CA ARG A 185 -10.01 28.43 3.68
C ARG A 185 -10.04 29.36 4.88
N LEU A 186 -9.00 30.18 5.04
CA LEU A 186 -8.89 31.19 6.08
C LEU A 186 -9.43 32.55 5.64
N ASN A 187 -9.95 32.67 4.41
CA ASN A 187 -10.38 33.93 3.80
C ASN A 187 -9.29 35.01 3.78
N ILE A 188 -8.03 34.59 3.65
CA ILE A 188 -6.86 35.46 3.55
C ILE A 188 -6.38 35.46 2.09
N LYS A 189 -6.09 36.64 1.54
CA LYS A 189 -5.47 36.75 0.23
C LYS A 189 -3.97 36.44 0.34
N THR A 190 -3.47 35.62 -0.55
CA THR A 190 -2.03 35.30 -0.67
C THR A 190 -1.51 35.72 -2.03
N PHE A 191 -0.25 36.14 -2.07
CA PHE A 191 0.46 36.42 -3.31
C PHE A 191 0.89 35.12 -4.02
N TYR A 192 1.12 34.05 -3.26
CA TYR A 192 1.63 32.78 -3.80
C TYR A 192 0.50 31.75 -3.97
N PRO A 193 0.21 31.28 -5.19
CA PRO A 193 -0.73 30.19 -5.40
C PRO A 193 -0.18 28.86 -4.85
N TYR A 194 1.13 28.66 -4.98
CA TYR A 194 1.88 27.53 -4.45
C TYR A 194 3.35 27.91 -4.30
N ALA A 195 4.10 27.16 -3.50
CA ALA A 195 5.57 27.22 -3.46
C ALA A 195 6.17 25.91 -3.97
N GLU A 196 7.14 26.00 -4.87
CA GLU A 196 7.94 24.86 -5.30
C GLU A 196 9.33 24.94 -4.66
N VAL A 197 9.72 23.88 -3.95
CA VAL A 197 11.05 23.73 -3.38
C VAL A 197 11.74 22.58 -4.09
N ARG A 198 12.85 22.87 -4.78
CA ARG A 198 13.63 21.88 -5.51
C ARG A 198 14.92 21.57 -4.75
N PHE A 199 15.31 20.31 -4.69
CA PHE A 199 16.55 19.91 -4.02
C PHE A 199 17.16 18.69 -4.68
N ARG A 200 18.48 18.60 -4.63
CA ARG A 200 19.23 17.49 -5.19
C ARG A 200 19.61 16.54 -4.07
N MET A 201 19.24 15.28 -4.21
CA MET A 201 19.77 14.18 -3.39
C MET A 201 20.90 13.51 -4.15
N MET A 202 22.09 13.46 -3.55
CA MET A 202 23.29 12.82 -4.09
C MET A 202 23.57 11.54 -3.31
N LYS A 203 24.08 10.52 -3.99
CA LYS A 203 24.63 9.33 -3.34
C LYS A 203 26.11 9.61 -3.04
N TYR A 204 26.57 9.29 -1.84
CA TYR A 204 27.97 9.51 -1.46
C TYR A 204 28.89 8.67 -2.36
N VAL A 205 29.60 9.32 -3.28
CA VAL A 205 30.86 8.84 -3.84
C VAL A 205 31.86 9.97 -3.64
N LEU A 206 32.97 9.68 -2.97
CA LEU A 206 34.08 10.61 -2.75
C LEU A 206 34.68 11.05 -4.09
N TYR A 207 34.09 12.05 -4.75
CA TYR A 207 34.74 12.79 -5.82
C TYR A 207 34.53 14.29 -5.64
N ARG A 208 35.59 14.92 -5.15
CA ARG A 208 35.84 16.34 -5.20
C ARG A 208 36.00 16.76 -6.67
N SER A 209 35.02 17.44 -7.29
CA SER A 209 35.30 18.40 -8.37
C SER A 209 34.09 19.22 -8.82
N LEU A 210 34.23 20.55 -8.66
CA LEU A 210 33.92 21.64 -9.58
C LEU A 210 32.80 21.46 -10.64
N TYR A 211 31.54 21.71 -10.27
CA TYR A 211 30.55 22.28 -11.20
C TYR A 211 29.49 23.06 -10.43
N ASN A 212 29.51 24.39 -10.51
CA ASN A 212 28.34 25.18 -10.14
C ASN A 212 28.30 26.47 -10.97
N LEU A 213 27.70 26.40 -12.16
CA LEU A 213 27.36 27.56 -12.97
C LEU A 213 25.89 27.41 -13.40
N PHE A 214 25.09 28.42 -13.05
CA PHE A 214 23.73 28.71 -13.52
C PHE A 214 22.56 27.87 -12.96
N ASN A 215 21.95 28.38 -11.88
CA ASN A 215 20.51 28.74 -11.82
C ASN A 215 20.18 29.22 -10.39
N LEU A 216 19.62 30.42 -10.26
CA LEU A 216 19.04 30.92 -9.00
C LEU A 216 17.71 30.19 -8.75
N GLN A 217 17.82 28.97 -8.25
CA GLN A 217 16.77 28.24 -7.53
C GLN A 217 17.36 27.92 -6.16
N ILE A 218 16.54 27.92 -5.10
CA ILE A 218 16.99 27.40 -3.80
C ILE A 218 17.22 25.91 -4.01
N VAL A 219 18.45 25.51 -4.35
CA VAL A 219 18.86 24.13 -4.53
C VAL A 219 19.59 23.70 -3.26
N PHE A 220 18.96 22.83 -2.49
CA PHE A 220 19.67 22.16 -1.40
C PHE A 220 20.53 21.03 -1.98
N ASN A 221 21.83 21.05 -1.67
CA ASN A 221 22.70 19.90 -1.86
C ASN A 221 22.51 18.96 -0.66
N VAL A 222 22.03 17.76 -0.96
CA VAL A 222 21.67 16.78 0.04
C VAL A 222 22.49 15.51 -0.22
N THR A 223 23.22 15.02 0.77
CA THR A 223 24.44 14.22 0.54
C THR A 223 24.33 12.72 0.79
N ASP A 224 23.21 12.19 1.30
CA ASP A 224 23.10 10.78 1.68
C ASP A 224 21.68 10.23 1.54
N ALA A 225 21.40 9.56 0.42
CA ALA A 225 20.09 8.96 0.13
C ALA A 225 19.60 7.90 1.14
N GLN A 226 20.35 7.55 2.19
CA GLN A 226 19.88 6.75 3.31
C GLN A 226 19.44 7.56 4.54
N GLN A 227 19.61 8.88 4.53
CA GLN A 227 19.20 9.77 5.61
C GLN A 227 17.74 10.19 5.49
N HIS A 228 17.19 10.53 6.65
CA HIS A 228 15.95 11.29 6.73
C HIS A 228 16.19 12.73 6.27
N TYR A 229 15.27 13.26 5.46
CA TYR A 229 15.34 14.60 4.92
C TYR A 229 14.15 15.43 5.34
N HIS A 230 14.40 16.45 6.16
CA HIS A 230 13.38 17.39 6.58
C HIS A 230 13.44 18.67 5.73
N VAL A 231 12.38 18.98 4.98
CA VAL A 231 12.28 20.21 4.17
C VAL A 231 11.07 21.02 4.63
N PRO A 232 11.20 21.87 5.67
CA PRO A 232 10.11 22.69 6.18
C PRO A 232 9.86 23.94 5.33
N LEU A 233 8.64 24.46 5.43
CA LEU A 233 8.22 25.74 4.85
C LEU A 233 7.71 26.65 5.98
N THR A 234 8.34 27.80 6.17
CA THR A 234 7.76 28.90 6.94
C THR A 234 7.04 29.82 5.96
N LEU A 235 5.81 30.18 6.29
CA LEU A 235 4.86 30.78 5.37
C LEU A 235 4.23 32.03 5.98
N SER A 236 4.12 33.08 5.19
CA SER A 236 3.20 34.20 5.37
C SER A 236 2.44 34.45 4.06
N PRO A 237 1.40 35.29 4.02
CA PRO A 237 0.66 35.53 2.78
C PRO A 237 1.50 36.18 1.66
N TYR A 238 2.65 36.78 2.02
CA TYR A 238 3.50 37.55 1.11
C TYR A 238 4.99 37.18 1.19
N GLY A 239 5.33 36.12 1.92
CA GLY A 239 6.68 35.57 1.90
C GLY A 239 6.69 34.11 2.34
N TYR A 240 7.70 33.37 1.92
CA TYR A 240 7.98 32.07 2.49
C TYR A 240 9.49 31.84 2.54
N SER A 241 9.93 30.97 3.45
CA SER A 241 11.31 30.51 3.49
C SER A 241 11.37 29.02 3.79
N THR A 242 12.44 28.38 3.33
CA THR A 242 12.68 26.95 3.48
C THR A 242 14.15 26.72 3.78
N TYR A 243 14.47 25.59 4.41
CA TYR A 243 15.84 25.16 4.69
C TYR A 243 15.93 23.63 4.68
N ARG A 244 17.13 23.06 4.81
CA ARG A 244 17.33 21.63 5.09
C ARG A 244 17.41 21.43 6.60
N GLY A 245 16.46 20.71 7.17
CA GLY A 245 16.52 20.21 8.55
C GLY A 245 17.17 18.82 8.65
N SER A 246 17.41 18.40 9.89
CA SER A 246 17.84 17.05 10.28
C SER A 246 16.65 16.18 10.68
#